data_AF-A0AAJ0IUA0-F1
#
_entry.id   AF-A0AAJ0IUA0-F1
#
_cell.length_a   1.000
_cell.length_b   1.000
_cell.length_c   1.000
_cell.angle_alpha   90.00
_cell.angle_beta   90.00
_cell.angle_gamma   90.00
#
_symmetry.space_group_name_H-M   'P 1'
#
loop_
_entity.id
_entity.type
_entity.pdbx_description
1 polymer ?
#
loop_
_entity_poly.entity_id
_entity_poly.type
_entity_poly.pdbx_seq_one_letter_code
_entity_poly.pdbx_strand_id
1 'polypeptide(L)'
;MVPHMFQSSDALQPSADMAQLWMSAAIPGGMRVPAKRNVVLAGVLLTLCMTSGQVAAQAEDPPAFDRPGIPFAAEVLQPGAFAWEQGLPDASTDRAEGQRTTLYTADTVLRLGLSQHVELQLGSDSYNWQHGGGAHAHGGGDSHVGLKVALPSRSESFHWAALGTYS
;
A
#
# COMPACT_ATOMS: atom_id res chain seq x y z
N MET A 1 -80.07 -33.91 -21.36
CA MET A 1 -79.94 -34.04 -19.90
C MET A 1 -78.72 -33.22 -19.50
N VAL A 2 -78.99 -32.12 -18.78
CA VAL A 2 -77.99 -31.16 -18.29
C VAL A 2 -77.17 -31.80 -17.16
N PRO A 3 -75.88 -31.46 -17.05
CA PRO A 3 -75.44 -30.95 -15.75
C PRO A 3 -74.69 -29.62 -15.85
N HIS A 4 -74.91 -28.84 -14.81
CA HIS A 4 -74.43 -27.49 -14.57
C HIS A 4 -72.95 -27.48 -14.13
N MET A 5 -72.19 -26.58 -14.75
CA MET A 5 -71.46 -25.47 -14.12
C MET A 5 -71.35 -25.47 -12.58
N PHE A 6 -70.12 -25.55 -12.05
CA PHE A 6 -69.60 -24.56 -11.11
C PHE A 6 -68.07 -24.50 -11.15
N GLN A 7 -67.55 -23.30 -10.89
CA GLN A 7 -66.30 -22.72 -11.36
C GLN A 7 -65.32 -22.49 -10.19
N SER A 8 -64.10 -22.07 -10.53
CA SER A 8 -63.06 -21.41 -9.70
C SER A 8 -61.97 -22.38 -9.19
N SER A 9 -60.67 -22.12 -9.37
CA SER A 9 -60.00 -20.82 -9.20
C SER A 9 -58.67 -20.72 -9.94
N ASP A 10 -58.40 -19.52 -10.46
CA ASP A 10 -57.11 -18.86 -10.73
C ASP A 10 -55.82 -19.69 -10.80
N ALA A 11 -55.34 -19.90 -12.02
CA ALA A 11 -53.91 -20.05 -12.28
C ALA A 11 -53.35 -18.68 -12.69
N LEU A 12 -52.71 -18.02 -11.72
CA LEU A 12 -51.96 -16.78 -11.91
C LEU A 12 -50.88 -16.96 -12.97
N GLN A 13 -50.92 -16.10 -13.98
CA GLN A 13 -49.87 -15.90 -14.97
C GLN A 13 -48.58 -15.41 -14.28
N PRO A 14 -47.38 -15.80 -14.76
CA PRO A 14 -46.14 -15.29 -14.22
C PRO A 14 -45.97 -13.82 -14.59
N SER A 15 -45.94 -12.93 -13.59
CA SER A 15 -45.68 -11.51 -13.79
C SER A 15 -44.22 -11.30 -14.19
N ALA A 16 -44.01 -10.85 -15.42
CA ALA A 16 -42.73 -10.41 -15.96
C ALA A 16 -42.28 -9.04 -15.39
N ASP A 17 -42.79 -8.64 -14.22
CA ASP A 17 -42.73 -7.26 -13.72
C ASP A 17 -41.90 -7.09 -12.42
N MET A 18 -41.34 -8.19 -11.89
CA MET A 18 -40.50 -8.15 -10.67
C MET A 18 -38.99 -8.02 -10.94
N ALA A 19 -38.55 -8.09 -12.21
CA ALA A 19 -37.13 -7.96 -12.57
C ALA A 19 -36.68 -6.49 -12.71
N GLN A 20 -37.62 -5.54 -12.82
CA GLN A 20 -37.32 -4.17 -13.25
C GLN A 20 -37.28 -3.14 -12.09
N LEU A 21 -37.64 -3.54 -10.86
CA LEU A 21 -37.80 -2.65 -9.71
C LEU A 21 -36.63 -2.63 -8.70
N TRP A 22 -35.55 -3.39 -8.94
CA TRP A 22 -34.39 -3.43 -8.04
C TRP A 22 -33.13 -2.72 -8.57
N MET A 23 -33.15 -2.20 -9.81
CA MET A 23 -31.99 -1.51 -10.41
C MET A 23 -31.88 -0.01 -10.08
N SER A 24 -32.29 0.42 -8.88
CA SER A 24 -32.13 1.82 -8.48
C SER A 24 -31.68 1.97 -7.03
N ALA A 25 -30.55 1.34 -6.70
CA ALA A 25 -29.73 1.77 -5.57
C ALA A 25 -28.60 2.62 -6.13
N ALA A 26 -28.78 3.95 -6.05
CA ALA A 26 -27.78 4.93 -6.43
C ALA A 26 -26.48 4.69 -5.64
N ILE A 27 -25.40 4.33 -6.35
CA ILE A 27 -24.05 4.27 -5.79
C ILE A 27 -23.63 5.70 -5.43
N PRO A 28 -23.32 6.01 -4.15
CA PRO A 28 -22.84 7.33 -3.80
C PRO A 28 -21.47 7.55 -4.44
N GLY A 29 -21.37 8.68 -5.14
CA GLY A 29 -20.25 9.22 -5.90
C GLY A 29 -18.88 8.67 -5.53
N GLY A 30 -18.36 7.79 -6.38
CA GLY A 30 -16.94 7.52 -6.42
C GLY A 30 -16.19 8.83 -6.59
N MET A 31 -15.21 9.10 -5.71
CA MET A 31 -14.24 10.16 -5.91
C MET A 31 -13.60 9.98 -7.28
N ARG A 32 -14.09 10.71 -8.27
CA ARG A 32 -13.42 10.88 -9.55
C ARG A 32 -12.22 11.78 -9.28
N VAL A 33 -11.12 11.18 -8.83
CA VAL A 33 -9.83 11.84 -8.84
C VAL A 33 -9.58 12.24 -10.31
N PRO A 34 -9.37 13.53 -10.60
CA PRO A 34 -9.34 13.99 -11.98
C PRO A 34 -8.19 13.29 -12.71
N ALA A 35 -8.52 12.44 -13.68
CA ALA A 35 -7.57 11.64 -14.47
C ALA A 35 -6.41 12.48 -15.04
N LYS A 36 -6.68 13.77 -15.33
CA LYS A 36 -5.69 14.75 -15.79
C LYS A 36 -4.54 14.96 -14.80
N ARG A 37 -4.80 14.97 -13.49
CA ARG A 37 -3.76 15.12 -12.45
C ARG A 37 -2.83 13.91 -12.42
N ASN A 38 -3.39 12.71 -12.59
CA ASN A 38 -2.62 11.47 -12.58
C ASN A 38 -1.77 11.31 -13.84
N VAL A 39 -2.26 11.76 -15.00
CA VAL A 39 -1.48 11.77 -16.25
C VAL A 39 -0.33 12.77 -16.20
N VAL A 40 -0.55 13.96 -15.63
CA VAL A 40 0.53 14.95 -15.44
C VAL A 40 1.56 14.44 -14.44
N LEU A 41 1.14 13.86 -13.31
CA LEU A 41 2.05 13.31 -12.31
C LEU A 41 2.87 12.13 -12.87
N ALA A 42 2.22 11.22 -13.60
CA ALA A 42 2.89 10.11 -14.28
C ALA A 42 3.86 10.60 -15.36
N GLY A 43 3.49 11.64 -16.11
CA GLY A 43 4.37 12.27 -17.10
C GLY A 43 5.60 12.92 -16.46
N VAL A 44 5.44 13.61 -15.33
CA VAL A 44 6.56 14.21 -14.57
C VAL A 44 7.50 13.12 -14.04
N LEU A 45 6.96 12.05 -13.45
CA LEU A 45 7.76 10.91 -12.96
C LEU A 45 8.53 10.23 -14.10
N LEU A 46 7.88 10.01 -15.24
CA LEU A 46 8.51 9.40 -16.41
C LEU A 46 9.63 10.29 -16.97
N THR A 47 9.40 11.59 -17.05
CA THR A 47 10.41 12.56 -17.51
C THR A 47 11.60 12.60 -16.56
N LEU A 48 11.36 12.57 -15.24
CA LEU A 48 12.41 12.52 -14.23
C LEU A 48 13.26 11.24 -14.36
N CYS A 49 12.62 10.08 -14.55
CA CYS A 49 13.30 8.80 -14.82
C CYS A 49 14.08 8.77 -16.15
N MET A 50 13.66 9.53 -17.17
CA MET A 50 14.40 9.60 -18.44
C MET A 50 15.59 10.56 -18.38
N THR A 51 15.57 11.53 -17.46
CA THR A 51 16.71 12.45 -17.26
C THR A 51 17.76 11.93 -16.29
N SER A 52 17.46 10.89 -15.50
CA SER A 52 18.49 10.20 -14.71
C SER A 52 19.42 9.45 -15.65
N GLY A 53 20.61 9.99 -15.88
CA GLY A 53 21.65 9.34 -16.69
C GLY A 53 21.89 7.90 -16.23
N GLN A 54 22.32 7.04 -17.16
CA GLN A 54 22.67 5.65 -16.87
C GLN A 54 23.92 5.60 -15.97
N VAL A 55 23.72 5.79 -14.67
CA VAL A 55 24.69 5.37 -13.66
C VAL A 55 24.49 3.88 -13.53
N ALA A 56 25.48 3.09 -13.96
CA ALA A 56 25.49 1.68 -13.65
C ALA A 56 25.43 1.58 -12.11
N ALA A 57 24.31 1.09 -11.58
CA ALA A 57 24.13 0.80 -10.17
C ALA A 57 24.97 -0.44 -9.83
N GLN A 58 26.28 -0.27 -9.86
CA GLN A 58 27.25 -1.21 -9.32
C GLN A 58 27.77 -0.53 -8.07
N ALA A 59 27.14 -0.82 -6.94
CA ALA A 59 27.66 -0.37 -5.66
C ALA A 59 28.99 -1.09 -5.44
N GLU A 60 30.07 -0.31 -5.24
CA GLU A 60 31.40 -0.83 -4.89
C GLU A 60 31.34 -1.70 -3.62
N ASP A 61 30.47 -1.29 -2.68
CA ASP A 61 30.20 -1.97 -1.42
C ASP A 61 28.69 -2.23 -1.24
N PRO A 62 28.30 -3.29 -0.51
CA PRO A 62 26.91 -3.53 -0.18
C PRO A 62 26.33 -2.35 0.64
N PRO A 63 25.05 -2.00 0.45
CA PRO A 63 24.39 -0.99 1.27
C PRO A 63 24.55 -1.25 2.77
N ALA A 64 24.76 -0.20 3.54
CA ALA A 64 24.65 -0.29 4.97
C ALA A 64 23.18 -0.49 5.37
N PHE A 65 22.93 -1.59 6.07
CA PHE A 65 21.65 -1.93 6.67
C PHE A 65 21.70 -1.67 8.17
N ASP A 66 20.54 -1.38 8.73
CA ASP A 66 20.39 -1.05 10.13
C ASP A 66 20.75 -2.25 11.01
N ARG A 67 21.37 -1.95 12.15
CA ARG A 67 21.87 -2.96 13.08
C ARG A 67 21.13 -2.82 14.40
N PRO A 68 20.89 -3.92 15.13
CA PRO A 68 20.29 -3.84 16.46
C PRO A 68 21.00 -2.81 17.35
N GLY A 69 20.24 -1.86 17.91
CA GLY A 69 20.76 -0.81 18.80
C GLY A 69 21.19 0.49 18.11
N ILE A 70 21.23 0.56 16.77
CA ILE A 70 21.44 1.80 16.00
C ILE A 70 20.18 2.04 15.14
N PRO A 71 19.50 3.19 15.30
CA PRO A 71 18.19 3.40 14.68
C PRO A 71 18.25 3.49 13.16
N PHE A 72 19.36 3.97 12.59
CA PHE A 72 19.64 3.90 11.15
C PHE A 72 21.12 4.08 10.85
N ALA A 73 21.60 3.52 9.73
CA ALA A 73 22.95 3.74 9.23
C ALA A 73 23.14 5.18 8.70
N ALA A 74 24.26 5.81 9.05
CA ALA A 74 24.57 7.18 8.63
C ALA A 74 24.94 7.29 7.14
N GLU A 75 25.31 6.18 6.49
CA GLU A 75 25.56 6.17 5.06
C GLU A 75 24.27 6.30 4.24
N VAL A 76 24.39 6.94 3.06
CA VAL A 76 23.34 6.98 2.03
C VAL A 76 23.71 6.04 0.89
N LEU A 77 22.70 5.51 0.19
CA LEU A 77 22.94 4.80 -1.06
C LEU A 77 23.66 5.68 -2.09
N GLN A 78 24.54 5.06 -2.88
CA GLN A 78 25.19 5.72 -4.01
C GLN A 78 24.13 6.26 -4.99
N PRO A 79 24.39 7.38 -5.70
CA PRO A 79 23.44 7.92 -6.67
C PRO A 79 23.01 6.88 -7.70
N GLY A 80 21.70 6.71 -7.88
CA GLY A 80 21.13 5.73 -8.80
C GLY A 80 21.09 4.29 -8.27
N ALA A 81 21.68 4.00 -7.12
CA ALA A 81 21.51 2.71 -6.46
C ALA A 81 20.16 2.64 -5.74
N PHE A 82 19.60 1.43 -5.66
CA PHE A 82 18.41 1.16 -4.87
C PHE A 82 18.62 -0.06 -3.98
N ALA A 83 17.94 -0.07 -2.84
CA ALA A 83 17.86 -1.23 -1.96
C ALA A 83 16.40 -1.53 -1.65
N TRP A 84 16.06 -2.82 -1.67
CA TRP A 84 14.77 -3.33 -1.23
C TRP A 84 14.98 -4.02 0.11
N GLU A 85 14.24 -3.58 1.11
CA GLU A 85 14.19 -4.21 2.43
C GLU A 85 12.82 -4.83 2.64
N GLN A 86 12.81 -6.13 2.95
CA GLN A 86 11.61 -6.89 3.23
C GLN A 86 11.69 -7.37 4.68
N GLY A 87 10.82 -6.85 5.53
CA GLY A 87 10.58 -7.37 6.86
C GLY A 87 10.01 -8.78 6.77
N LEU A 88 10.42 -9.65 7.71
CA LEU A 88 9.80 -10.97 7.83
C LEU A 88 8.33 -10.77 8.24
N PRO A 89 7.39 -11.49 7.61
CA PRO A 89 6.00 -11.46 8.04
C PRO A 89 5.88 -11.90 9.51
N ASP A 90 5.09 -11.16 10.29
CA ASP A 90 4.74 -11.51 11.66
C ASP A 90 3.22 -11.65 11.82
N ALA A 91 2.82 -12.39 12.86
CA ALA A 91 1.43 -12.63 13.19
C ALA A 91 1.18 -12.47 14.69
N SER A 92 0.33 -11.50 15.06
CA SER A 92 -0.12 -11.32 16.43
C SER A 92 -1.55 -11.83 16.60
N THR A 93 -1.88 -12.29 17.80
CA THR A 93 -3.24 -12.72 18.14
C THR A 93 -3.65 -12.08 19.44
N ASP A 94 -4.79 -11.39 19.43
CA ASP A 94 -5.44 -10.84 20.60
C ASP A 94 -6.79 -11.55 20.87
N ARG A 95 -7.22 -11.53 22.13
CA ARG A 95 -8.56 -11.99 22.53
C ARG A 95 -9.24 -10.93 23.37
N ALA A 96 -10.32 -10.37 22.83
CA ALA A 96 -11.17 -9.41 23.50
C ALA A 96 -12.64 -9.83 23.36
N GLU A 97 -13.44 -9.69 24.41
CA GLU A 97 -14.90 -9.95 24.39
C GLU A 97 -15.31 -11.33 23.83
N GLY A 98 -14.49 -12.36 24.07
CA GLY A 98 -14.73 -13.71 23.56
C GLY A 98 -14.43 -13.89 22.06
N GLN A 99 -13.93 -12.86 21.39
CA GLN A 99 -13.48 -12.89 20.01
C GLN A 99 -11.96 -12.99 19.92
N ARG A 100 -11.47 -13.84 19.01
CA ARG A 100 -10.04 -13.93 18.68
C ARG A 100 -9.79 -13.09 17.44
N THR A 101 -8.88 -12.12 17.54
CA THR A 101 -8.43 -11.30 16.41
C THR A 101 -6.99 -11.67 16.08
N THR A 102 -6.71 -12.08 14.86
CA THR A 102 -5.32 -12.31 14.38
C THR A 102 -4.97 -11.26 13.35
N LEU A 103 -3.82 -10.59 13.51
CA LEU A 103 -3.26 -9.60 12.60
C LEU A 103 -1.98 -10.16 11.97
N TYR A 104 -1.90 -10.12 10.65
CA TYR A 104 -0.69 -10.40 9.88
C TYR A 104 -0.13 -9.10 9.31
N THR A 105 1.18 -8.90 9.41
CA THR A 105 1.87 -7.69 8.92
C THR A 105 3.18 -8.09 8.23
N ALA A 106 3.54 -7.39 7.15
CA ALA A 106 4.81 -7.59 6.45
C ALA A 106 5.41 -6.26 6.00
N ASP A 107 6.46 -5.78 6.65
CA ASP A 107 7.00 -4.45 6.32
C ASP A 107 7.84 -4.48 5.04
N THR A 108 7.77 -3.43 4.23
CA THR A 108 8.61 -3.26 3.03
C THR A 108 9.12 -1.84 2.93
N VAL A 109 10.39 -1.67 2.61
CA VAL A 109 11.02 -0.37 2.36
C VAL A 109 11.82 -0.41 1.07
N LEU A 110 11.58 0.56 0.19
CA LEU A 110 12.39 0.86 -0.98
C LEU A 110 13.25 2.09 -0.69
N ARG A 111 14.56 1.94 -0.81
CA ARG A 111 15.54 3.01 -0.63
C ARG A 111 16.16 3.38 -1.97
N LEU A 112 16.33 4.67 -2.23
CA LEU A 112 16.85 5.22 -3.50
C LEU A 112 17.94 6.26 -3.21
N GLY A 113 19.14 6.05 -3.73
CA GLY A 113 20.22 7.04 -3.67
C GLY A 113 19.97 8.15 -4.68
N LEU A 114 19.63 9.35 -4.21
CA LEU A 114 19.37 10.51 -5.07
C LEU A 114 20.65 11.29 -5.37
N SER A 115 21.57 11.36 -4.41
CA SER A 115 22.87 12.01 -4.57
C SER A 115 23.89 11.40 -3.60
N GLN A 116 25.14 11.88 -3.64
CA GLN A 116 26.20 11.45 -2.71
C GLN A 116 25.87 11.72 -1.24
N HIS A 117 24.83 12.51 -0.95
CA HIS A 117 24.45 12.92 0.41
C HIS A 117 22.97 12.73 0.71
N VAL A 118 22.16 12.25 -0.24
CA VAL A 118 20.69 12.23 -0.10
C VAL A 118 20.14 10.89 -0.55
N GLU A 119 19.33 10.28 0.32
CA GLU A 119 18.59 9.05 0.07
C GLU A 119 17.10 9.28 0.32
N LEU A 120 16.26 8.79 -0.60
CA LEU A 120 14.81 8.75 -0.48
C LEU A 120 14.40 7.35 -0.02
N GLN A 121 13.50 7.28 0.95
CA GLN A 121 12.93 6.03 1.46
C GLN A 121 11.41 6.04 1.27
N LEU A 122 10.87 4.95 0.75
CA LEU A 122 9.45 4.73 0.58
C LEU A 122 9.12 3.42 1.28
N GLY A 123 8.32 3.44 2.34
CA GLY A 123 7.98 2.23 3.08
C GLY A 123 6.49 2.05 3.27
N SER A 124 6.09 0.81 3.51
CA SER A 124 4.74 0.45 3.88
C SER A 124 4.71 -0.78 4.79
N ASP A 125 3.77 -0.74 5.72
CA ASP A 125 3.42 -1.86 6.60
C ASP A 125 2.52 -2.77 5.75
N SER A 126 3.15 -3.54 4.88
CA SER A 126 2.49 -4.16 3.74
C SER A 126 1.43 -5.16 4.21
N TYR A 127 0.19 -4.84 3.83
CA TYR A 127 -0.99 -5.69 3.83
C TYR A 127 -1.37 -6.36 5.16
N ASN A 128 -2.31 -5.73 5.85
CA ASN A 128 -2.93 -6.24 7.06
C ASN A 128 -4.06 -7.22 6.74
N TRP A 129 -4.03 -8.41 7.34
CA TRP A 129 -5.15 -9.34 7.35
C TRP A 129 -5.65 -9.54 8.78
N GLN A 130 -6.91 -9.22 9.02
CA GLN A 130 -7.61 -9.40 10.28
C GLN A 130 -8.70 -10.48 10.17
N HIS A 131 -8.72 -11.41 11.13
CA HIS A 131 -9.81 -12.39 11.28
C HIS A 131 -10.30 -12.44 12.73
N GLY A 132 -11.62 -12.37 12.94
CA GLY A 132 -12.27 -12.55 14.24
C GLY A 132 -13.79 -12.49 14.20
N GLY A 133 -14.47 -13.28 15.03
CA GLY A 133 -15.94 -13.29 15.15
C GLY A 133 -16.73 -13.63 13.88
N GLY A 134 -16.14 -14.41 12.98
CA GLY A 134 -16.73 -14.73 11.68
C GLY A 134 -16.55 -13.63 10.63
N ALA A 135 -15.89 -12.51 10.97
CA ALA A 135 -15.52 -11.46 10.03
C ALA A 135 -14.08 -11.63 9.53
N HIS A 136 -13.86 -11.20 8.28
CA HIS A 136 -12.56 -11.09 7.66
C HIS A 136 -12.40 -9.67 7.11
N ALA A 137 -11.29 -9.01 7.44
CA ALA A 137 -10.93 -7.73 6.87
C ALA A 137 -9.50 -7.81 6.33
N HIS A 138 -9.27 -7.21 5.17
CA HIS A 138 -7.95 -7.09 4.57
C HIS A 138 -7.76 -5.68 4.03
N GLY A 139 -6.56 -5.14 4.14
CA GLY A 139 -6.26 -3.78 3.70
C GLY A 139 -4.77 -3.49 3.68
N GLY A 140 -4.35 -2.48 2.92
CA GLY A 140 -2.99 -1.95 3.05
C GLY A 140 -2.79 -1.35 4.43
N GLY A 141 -1.60 -1.52 5.02
CA GLY A 141 -1.20 -0.77 6.19
C GLY A 141 -0.75 0.64 5.83
N ASP A 142 -0.13 1.30 6.79
CA ASP A 142 0.32 2.67 6.62
C ASP A 142 1.49 2.72 5.62
N SER A 143 1.69 3.88 5.02
CA SER A 143 2.79 4.13 4.09
C SER A 143 3.53 5.37 4.53
N HIS A 144 4.85 5.37 4.39
CA HIS A 144 5.66 6.51 4.76
C HIS A 144 6.66 6.89 3.67
N VAL A 145 7.01 8.17 3.66
CA VAL A 145 8.08 8.73 2.84
C VAL A 145 9.13 9.32 3.77
N GLY A 146 10.37 8.87 3.61
CA GLY A 146 11.53 9.33 4.35
C GLY A 146 12.54 10.04 3.45
N LEU A 147 13.17 11.09 3.96
CA LEU A 147 14.33 11.72 3.34
C LEU A 147 15.50 11.69 4.32
N LYS A 148 16.58 11.00 3.93
CA LYS A 148 17.82 10.93 4.68
C LYS A 148 18.88 11.80 4.03
N VAL A 149 19.52 12.65 4.84
CA VAL A 149 20.61 13.53 4.41
C VAL A 149 21.86 13.21 5.23
N ALA A 150 22.88 12.66 4.59
CA ALA A 150 24.21 12.50 5.17
C ALA A 150 24.97 13.81 5.08
N LEU A 151 25.46 14.29 6.22
CA LEU A 151 26.11 15.59 6.30
C LEU A 151 27.63 15.41 6.38
N PRO A 152 28.40 16.29 5.71
CA PRO A 152 29.84 16.15 5.68
C PRO A 152 30.40 16.27 7.10
N SER A 153 31.34 15.39 7.41
CA SER A 153 32.11 15.42 8.64
C SER A 153 33.54 15.83 8.35
N ARG A 154 34.17 16.51 9.29
CA ARG A 154 35.60 16.86 9.22
C ARG A 154 36.52 15.71 9.64
N SER A 155 35.98 14.63 10.19
CA SER A 155 36.71 13.45 10.62
C SER A 155 36.22 12.22 9.87
N GLU A 156 37.14 11.37 9.42
CA GLU A 156 36.82 10.06 8.83
C GLU A 156 36.25 9.06 9.83
N SER A 157 36.37 9.32 11.14
CA SER A 157 35.83 8.47 12.19
C SER A 157 34.42 8.83 12.66
N PHE A 158 33.89 9.97 12.18
CA PHE A 158 32.59 10.47 12.61
C PHE A 158 31.70 10.68 11.41
N HIS A 159 30.58 9.97 11.36
CA HIS A 159 29.56 10.15 10.32
C HIS A 159 28.23 10.45 10.99
N TRP A 160 27.46 11.33 10.38
CA TRP A 160 26.15 11.70 10.89
C TRP A 160 25.21 12.01 9.74
N ALA A 161 23.94 11.67 9.95
CA ALA A 161 22.89 11.90 9.00
C ALA A 161 21.62 12.29 9.75
N ALA A 162 20.75 13.03 9.07
CA ALA A 162 19.41 13.36 9.54
C ALA A 162 18.39 12.63 8.67
N LEU A 163 17.47 11.90 9.29
CA LEU A 163 16.34 11.24 8.63
C LEU A 163 15.05 11.92 9.10
N GLY A 164 14.27 12.44 8.16
CA GLY A 164 12.91 12.92 8.39
C GLY A 164 11.91 12.01 7.70
N THR A 165 10.83 11.63 8.40
CA THR A 165 9.78 10.74 7.89
C THR A 165 8.41 11.40 7.97
N TYR A 166 7.53 11.04 7.03
CA TYR A 166 6.13 11.44 6.98
C TYR A 166 5.26 10.23 6.65
N SER A 167 4.18 10.04 7.40
CA SER A 167 3.24 8.92 7.33
C SER A 167 1.81 9.45 7.43
#